data_AF-A0A2G9N9F2-F1
#
_entry.id   AF-A0A2G9N9F2-F1
#
_cell.length_a   1.000
_cell.length_b   1.000
_cell.length_c   1.000
_cell.angle_alpha   90.00
_cell.angle_beta   90.00
_cell.angle_gamma   90.00
#
_symmetry.space_group_name_H-M   'P 1'
#
loop_
_entity.id
_entity.type
_entity.pdbx_description
1 polymer ?
#
loop_
_entity_poly.entity_id
_entity_poly.type
_entity_poly.pdbx_seq_one_letter_code
_entity_poly.pdbx_strand_id
1 'polypeptide(L)'
;MSNSGCNGGYSGCGSGCSSGSGYSSGSACSSNYNTIDSIVSSYSSSSMNTMETGTSSYTRDAPMPVIDMSSNAEILNYRKEEVSSAGKGYNMPYNNIYKISKGPMQDDFSASSFLKTERPKAQFIGSVEQIKDYIHQAFVATTGKGLPEDISIEVVSQDELKQRHDIFNASRGESRWSPGIQGFSINRRGFGQSLIFVNENDLDILMMVIGHEIGHVVNFQLSNRLDEEAKAFAFEMAWVKAIYEKDIAGLKNSIDPDPKPAKNGLHDVAFGFVKKLMLLGRDAFDVFNDLMKRKISVEVPQYGMY
;
A
#
# COMPACT_ATOMS: atom_id res chain seq x y z
N MET A 1 -28.04 33.53 -62.19
CA MET A 1 -27.51 32.49 -63.09
C MET A 1 -27.25 31.27 -62.21
N SER A 2 -28.20 30.43 -61.79
CA SER A 2 -29.35 29.75 -62.41
C SER A 2 -28.97 28.61 -63.39
N ASN A 3 -28.74 27.40 -62.86
CA ASN A 3 -29.35 26.10 -63.26
C ASN A 3 -28.58 24.93 -62.57
N SER A 4 -29.18 24.03 -61.77
CA SER A 4 -30.12 22.92 -62.11
C SER A 4 -29.47 21.91 -63.08
N GLY A 5 -29.42 20.58 -62.91
CA GLY A 5 -29.99 19.63 -61.95
C GLY A 5 -29.87 18.19 -62.53
N CYS A 6 -29.95 17.19 -61.63
CA CYS A 6 -30.62 15.87 -61.73
C CYS A 6 -30.34 14.79 -62.82
N ASN A 7 -30.07 13.58 -62.30
CA ASN A 7 -30.64 12.23 -62.57
C ASN A 7 -30.59 11.53 -63.95
N GLY A 8 -30.19 10.24 -63.91
CA GLY A 8 -31.09 9.16 -64.37
C GLY A 8 -30.46 7.95 -65.11
N GLY A 9 -30.75 6.74 -64.62
CA GLY A 9 -30.86 5.47 -65.39
C GLY A 9 -29.66 4.51 -65.27
N TYR A 10 -29.78 3.18 -65.24
CA TYR A 10 -30.90 2.23 -65.35
C TYR A 10 -30.45 0.87 -64.77
N SER A 11 -31.45 0.10 -64.35
CA SER A 11 -31.46 -1.28 -63.88
C SER A 11 -30.98 -2.34 -64.89
N GLY A 12 -30.35 -3.42 -64.39
CA GLY A 12 -30.04 -4.64 -65.15
C GLY A 12 -30.03 -5.88 -64.25
N CYS A 13 -30.86 -6.86 -64.60
CA CYS A 13 -31.12 -8.11 -63.90
C CYS A 13 -30.00 -9.14 -64.07
N GLY A 14 -29.83 -10.05 -63.10
CA GLY A 14 -28.95 -11.21 -63.24
C GLY A 14 -29.18 -12.26 -62.16
N SER A 15 -30.07 -13.21 -62.47
CA SER A 15 -30.31 -14.45 -61.73
C SER A 15 -29.05 -15.33 -61.70
N GLY A 16 -28.80 -16.01 -60.58
CA GLY A 16 -27.72 -17.00 -60.49
C GLY A 16 -27.81 -17.82 -59.20
N CYS A 17 -27.97 -19.13 -59.37
CA CYS A 17 -28.39 -20.08 -58.36
C CYS A 17 -27.22 -20.69 -57.56
N SER A 18 -27.58 -21.23 -56.39
CA SER A 18 -27.10 -22.51 -55.83
C SER A 18 -25.66 -22.69 -55.31
N SER A 19 -25.63 -23.37 -54.17
CA SER A 19 -24.63 -24.36 -53.71
C SER A 19 -23.52 -23.85 -52.78
N GLY A 20 -23.35 -24.52 -51.64
CA GLY A 20 -22.07 -24.52 -50.93
C GLY A 20 -22.13 -24.62 -49.41
N SER A 21 -22.81 -25.62 -48.85
CA SER A 21 -22.57 -26.04 -47.47
C SER A 21 -21.32 -26.92 -47.44
N GLY A 22 -20.27 -26.50 -46.74
CA GLY A 22 -19.10 -27.35 -46.53
C GLY A 22 -17.92 -26.67 -45.84
N TYR A 23 -17.84 -26.77 -44.51
CA TYR A 23 -16.59 -26.77 -43.76
C TYR A 23 -16.78 -27.75 -42.58
N SER A 24 -16.24 -28.96 -42.69
CA SER A 24 -14.85 -29.36 -42.43
C SER A 24 -14.58 -29.61 -40.94
N SER A 25 -14.62 -30.91 -40.65
CA SER A 25 -14.03 -31.63 -39.53
C SER A 25 -12.62 -31.16 -39.17
N GLY A 26 -12.37 -30.96 -37.89
CA GLY A 26 -11.05 -30.87 -37.28
C GLY A 26 -10.96 -31.76 -36.05
N SER A 27 -10.59 -33.02 -36.27
CA SER A 27 -10.01 -33.90 -35.24
C SER A 27 -8.49 -33.81 -35.35
N ALA A 28 -7.81 -33.50 -34.25
CA ALA A 28 -6.40 -33.80 -34.05
C ALA A 28 -6.19 -34.08 -32.56
N CYS A 29 -6.04 -35.35 -32.18
CA CYS A 29 -4.75 -35.97 -31.88
C CYS A 29 -4.19 -35.54 -30.51
N SER A 30 -4.61 -36.25 -29.46
CA SER A 30 -3.94 -36.30 -28.16
C SER A 30 -3.32 -37.68 -28.01
N SER A 31 -1.98 -37.74 -28.09
CA SER A 31 -1.21 -38.92 -27.71
C SER A 31 -0.02 -38.51 -26.83
N ASN A 32 -0.11 -38.94 -25.57
CA ASN A 32 0.92 -39.59 -24.74
C ASN A 32 2.36 -39.07 -24.74
N TYR A 33 2.87 -38.77 -23.53
CA TYR A 33 4.02 -39.50 -22.99
C TYR A 33 3.86 -39.77 -21.48
N ASN A 34 4.32 -40.96 -21.11
CA ASN A 34 4.28 -41.58 -19.79
C ASN A 34 5.40 -41.10 -18.86
N THR A 35 5.08 -41.16 -17.57
CA THR A 35 5.90 -41.47 -16.37
C THR A 35 7.39 -41.79 -16.52
N ILE A 36 8.20 -41.18 -15.64
CA ILE A 36 9.28 -41.84 -14.89
C ILE A 36 9.30 -41.34 -13.44
N ASP A 37 9.16 -42.29 -12.51
CA ASP A 37 9.43 -42.18 -11.09
C ASP A 37 10.93 -42.06 -10.77
N SER A 38 11.24 -41.45 -9.61
CA SER A 38 11.97 -42.10 -8.50
C SER A 38 13.20 -41.37 -7.92
N ILE A 39 13.33 -41.55 -6.59
CA ILE A 39 14.55 -41.55 -5.73
C ILE A 39 14.99 -40.15 -5.22
N VAL A 40 14.64 -39.78 -3.98
CA VAL A 40 15.33 -40.10 -2.70
C VAL A 40 16.79 -39.60 -2.64
N SER A 41 17.04 -38.58 -1.81
CA SER A 41 18.14 -38.62 -0.83
C SER A 41 18.07 -37.47 0.18
N SER A 42 17.71 -37.87 1.38
CA SER A 42 18.02 -37.27 2.67
C SER A 42 19.52 -37.05 2.87
N TYR A 43 19.91 -35.88 3.40
CA TYR A 43 21.12 -35.74 4.20
C TYR A 43 20.76 -35.15 5.56
N SER A 44 20.88 -36.00 6.58
CA SER A 44 21.14 -35.63 7.97
C SER A 44 22.64 -35.71 8.21
N SER A 45 23.21 -34.70 8.89
CA SER A 45 24.38 -34.81 9.78
C SER A 45 24.56 -33.43 10.44
N SER A 46 24.31 -33.31 11.74
CA SER A 46 25.26 -33.54 12.85
C SER A 46 26.18 -32.34 13.10
N SER A 47 25.77 -31.53 14.08
CA SER A 47 26.45 -31.24 15.34
C SER A 47 27.98 -31.19 15.44
N MET A 48 28.42 -30.22 16.26
CA MET A 48 29.73 -29.98 16.88
C MET A 48 30.70 -29.06 16.12
N ASN A 49 30.83 -27.82 16.62
CA ASN A 49 32.02 -27.45 17.39
C ASN A 49 31.79 -26.15 18.19
N THR A 50 31.93 -26.30 19.51
CA THR A 50 32.25 -25.26 20.48
C THR A 50 33.66 -24.72 20.21
N MET A 51 33.81 -23.40 20.15
CA MET A 51 35.10 -22.75 20.39
C MET A 51 34.89 -21.51 21.27
N GLU A 52 35.32 -21.65 22.51
CA GLU A 52 35.51 -20.56 23.47
C GLU A 52 36.73 -19.69 23.10
N THR A 53 36.76 -18.53 23.74
CA THR A 53 37.89 -17.63 24.03
C THR A 53 38.13 -16.46 23.09
N GLY A 54 37.91 -15.27 23.66
CA GLY A 54 38.17 -13.97 23.05
C GLY A 54 37.62 -12.83 23.91
N THR A 55 37.87 -12.86 25.22
CA THR A 55 37.56 -11.75 26.13
C THR A 55 38.42 -10.55 25.77
N SER A 56 37.83 -9.51 25.19
CA SER A 56 38.44 -8.19 25.08
C SER A 56 37.67 -7.21 25.96
N SER A 57 38.34 -6.81 27.03
CA SER A 57 37.91 -5.86 28.06
C SER A 57 37.80 -4.45 27.46
N TYR A 58 36.57 -3.95 27.33
CA TYR A 58 36.31 -2.53 27.20
C TYR A 58 35.78 -2.00 28.54
N THR A 59 36.66 -1.33 29.29
CA THR A 59 36.31 -0.46 30.41
C THR A 59 35.51 0.73 29.88
N ARG A 60 34.25 0.86 30.28
CA ARG A 60 33.40 2.01 29.97
C ARG A 60 32.91 2.63 31.28
N ASP A 61 33.80 3.36 31.93
CA ASP A 61 33.45 4.27 33.02
C ASP A 61 32.86 5.55 32.44
N ALA A 62 31.54 5.57 32.27
CA ALA A 62 30.75 6.79 32.24
C ALA A 62 29.30 6.44 32.63
N PRO A 63 28.80 6.89 33.79
CA PRO A 63 27.40 6.69 34.15
C PRO A 63 26.52 7.47 33.18
N MET A 64 25.65 6.75 32.45
CA MET A 64 24.59 7.38 31.66
C MET A 64 23.59 8.07 32.60
N PRO A 65 23.03 9.23 32.22
CA PRO A 65 22.04 9.93 33.03
C PRO A 65 20.79 9.06 33.19
N VAL A 66 20.45 8.77 34.44
CA VAL A 66 19.17 8.18 34.85
C VAL A 66 18.09 9.23 34.56
N ILE A 67 17.32 9.03 33.49
CA ILE A 67 16.10 9.79 33.27
C ILE A 67 15.04 9.15 34.17
N ASP A 68 14.76 9.82 35.28
CA ASP A 68 13.66 9.50 36.19
C ASP A 68 12.33 9.78 35.50
N MET A 69 11.78 8.77 34.81
CA MET A 69 10.42 8.80 34.30
C MET A 69 9.48 8.39 35.44
N SER A 70 9.06 9.38 36.21
CA SER A 70 7.92 9.24 37.13
C SER A 70 6.70 8.71 36.37
N SER A 71 6.29 7.50 36.74
CA SER A 71 5.20 6.76 36.13
C SER A 71 3.86 7.33 36.56
N ASN A 72 3.25 8.17 35.73
CA ASN A 72 1.80 8.40 35.78
C ASN A 72 1.11 7.39 34.86
N ALA A 73 1.12 6.13 35.29
CA ALA A 73 0.29 5.08 34.72
C ALA A 73 -1.12 5.21 35.32
N GLU A 74 -1.89 6.21 34.90
CA GLU A 74 -3.35 6.15 35.08
C GLU A 74 -3.94 5.24 34.01
N ILE A 75 -4.60 4.22 34.53
CA ILE A 75 -5.15 3.03 33.88
C ILE A 75 -6.28 3.46 32.92
N LEU A 76 -6.03 3.35 31.62
CA LEU A 76 -7.08 3.41 30.60
C LEU A 76 -7.87 2.09 30.64
N ASN A 77 -9.07 2.15 31.21
CA ASN A 77 -10.07 1.09 31.14
C ASN A 77 -10.58 0.96 29.69
N TYR A 78 -9.92 0.13 28.90
CA TYR A 78 -10.38 -0.29 27.58
C TYR A 78 -11.64 -1.14 27.70
N ARG A 79 -12.78 -0.61 27.25
CA ARG A 79 -14.03 -1.37 27.12
C ARG A 79 -14.00 -2.15 25.80
N LYS A 80 -13.94 -3.47 25.91
CA LYS A 80 -14.03 -4.41 24.80
C LYS A 80 -15.48 -4.47 24.31
N GLU A 81 -15.76 -3.96 23.12
CA GLU A 81 -17.04 -4.23 22.44
C GLU A 81 -16.93 -5.53 21.63
N GLU A 82 -17.80 -6.48 21.94
CA GLU A 82 -17.98 -7.70 21.15
C GLU A 82 -18.89 -7.39 19.95
N VAL A 83 -18.38 -7.58 18.73
CA VAL A 83 -19.21 -7.52 17.53
C VAL A 83 -19.01 -8.79 16.72
N SER A 84 -20.14 -9.49 16.56
CA SER A 84 -20.34 -10.75 15.85
C SER A 84 -20.00 -10.68 14.36
N SER A 85 -19.35 -11.73 13.89
CA SER A 85 -19.01 -12.03 12.50
C SER A 85 -20.21 -12.48 11.66
N ALA A 86 -20.40 -11.87 10.48
CA ALA A 86 -20.96 -12.53 9.30
C ALA A 86 -20.60 -11.75 8.02
N GLY A 87 -19.87 -12.40 7.11
CA GLY A 87 -19.39 -11.81 5.87
C GLY A 87 -20.46 -11.68 4.79
N LYS A 88 -20.40 -10.55 4.08
CA LYS A 88 -20.78 -10.37 2.67
C LYS A 88 -19.82 -9.31 2.11
N GLY A 89 -19.28 -9.54 0.92
CA GLY A 89 -18.38 -8.61 0.25
C GLY A 89 -19.09 -7.31 -0.09
N TYR A 90 -19.00 -6.33 0.81
CA TYR A 90 -19.46 -4.98 0.56
C TYR A 90 -18.25 -4.13 0.17
N ASN A 91 -18.25 -3.69 -1.08
CA ASN A 91 -17.53 -2.50 -1.50
C ASN A 91 -18.29 -1.32 -0.86
N MET A 92 -17.98 -1.03 0.40
CA MET A 92 -18.81 -0.16 1.25
C MET A 92 -18.82 1.29 0.73
N PRO A 93 -20.00 1.93 0.60
CA PRO A 93 -20.10 3.34 0.26
C PRO A 93 -19.52 4.21 1.38
N TYR A 94 -18.72 5.20 1.00
CA TYR A 94 -18.14 6.23 1.88
C TYR A 94 -19.26 7.13 2.41
N ASN A 95 -19.90 6.77 3.52
CA ASN A 95 -20.82 7.67 4.20
C ASN A 95 -20.28 7.98 5.60
N ASN A 96 -19.84 9.22 5.82
CA ASN A 96 -19.26 9.68 7.08
C ASN A 96 -20.25 10.58 7.82
N ILE A 97 -20.51 10.27 9.09
CA ILE A 97 -21.29 11.12 10.03
C ILE A 97 -20.37 12.09 10.81
N TYR A 98 -19.05 11.97 10.67
CA TYR A 98 -18.10 12.89 11.32
C TYR A 98 -17.94 14.17 10.52
N LYS A 99 -18.45 15.29 11.05
CA LYS A 99 -18.15 16.64 10.57
C LYS A 99 -16.75 17.04 11.01
N ILE A 100 -15.72 16.52 10.34
CA ILE A 100 -14.38 17.10 10.42
C ILE A 100 -14.49 18.50 9.79
N SER A 101 -14.05 19.53 10.51
CA SER A 101 -14.09 20.93 10.06
C SER A 101 -13.46 21.05 8.67
N LYS A 102 -14.27 21.38 7.65
CA LYS A 102 -13.83 21.62 6.28
C LYS A 102 -13.13 22.98 6.19
N GLY A 103 -11.95 23.10 6.78
CA GLY A 103 -11.00 24.14 6.38
C GLY A 103 -10.49 23.85 4.96
N PRO A 104 -10.04 24.85 4.19
CA PRO A 104 -9.53 24.67 2.83
C PRO A 104 -8.13 24.02 2.78
N MET A 105 -7.72 23.26 3.81
CA MET A 105 -6.45 22.54 3.81
C MET A 105 -6.62 21.27 3.00
N GLN A 106 -5.79 21.10 1.97
CA GLN A 106 -5.75 19.88 1.15
C GLN A 106 -5.43 18.69 2.05
N ASP A 107 -6.32 17.68 2.05
CA ASP A 107 -6.21 16.43 2.82
C ASP A 107 -5.19 15.46 2.19
N ASP A 108 -4.20 15.93 1.43
CA ASP A 108 -3.31 15.05 0.69
C ASP A 108 -2.17 14.51 1.57
N PHE A 109 -1.80 13.25 1.36
CA PHE A 109 -0.62 12.62 2.00
C PHE A 109 0.67 13.31 1.54
N SER A 110 1.64 13.48 2.45
CA SER A 110 2.89 14.19 2.18
C SER A 110 4.11 13.36 2.57
N ALA A 111 4.68 12.66 1.58
CA ALA A 111 5.90 11.87 1.72
C ALA A 111 7.11 12.68 2.23
N SER A 112 7.17 13.98 1.92
CA SER A 112 8.29 14.85 2.31
C SER A 112 8.45 14.97 3.82
N SER A 113 7.40 14.72 4.61
CA SER A 113 7.47 14.72 6.07
C SER A 113 8.29 13.57 6.67
N PHE A 114 8.59 12.55 5.87
CA PHE A 114 9.44 11.40 6.20
C PHE A 114 10.87 11.55 5.70
N LEU A 115 11.20 12.68 5.09
CA LEU A 115 12.49 12.94 4.47
C LEU A 115 13.17 14.14 5.12
N LYS A 116 14.50 14.06 5.31
CA LYS A 116 15.28 15.19 5.81
C LYS A 116 15.24 16.35 4.82
N THR A 117 15.20 17.58 5.33
CA THR A 117 15.23 18.79 4.48
C THR A 117 16.51 18.86 3.64
N GLU A 118 17.65 18.58 4.26
CA GLU A 118 18.95 18.47 3.58
C GLU A 118 19.28 16.99 3.42
N ARG A 119 19.25 16.50 2.18
CA ARG A 119 19.51 15.08 1.86
C ARG A 119 20.16 14.91 0.49
N PRO A 120 20.84 13.78 0.24
CA PRO A 120 21.38 13.46 -1.08
C PRO A 120 20.27 13.48 -2.15
N LYS A 121 20.61 13.95 -3.36
CA LYS A 121 19.69 13.89 -4.49
C LYS A 121 19.44 12.43 -4.86
N ALA A 122 18.18 12.01 -4.75
CA ALA A 122 17.76 10.68 -5.16
C ALA A 122 17.63 10.57 -6.69
N GLN A 123 17.68 9.34 -7.19
CA GLN A 123 17.47 9.04 -8.61
C GLN A 123 15.99 9.17 -8.95
N PHE A 124 15.68 9.75 -10.12
CA PHE A 124 14.32 9.74 -10.67
C PHE A 124 13.93 8.36 -11.19
N ILE A 125 12.72 7.91 -10.88
CA ILE A 125 12.18 6.60 -11.22
C ILE A 125 10.86 6.77 -11.97
N GLY A 126 10.81 6.27 -13.21
CA GLY A 126 9.63 6.29 -14.07
C GLY A 126 9.01 4.92 -14.29
N SER A 127 9.57 3.85 -13.70
CA SER A 127 9.04 2.50 -13.84
C SER A 127 9.30 1.65 -12.60
N VAL A 128 8.32 0.81 -12.23
CA VAL A 128 8.41 -0.08 -11.06
C VAL A 128 9.56 -1.08 -11.17
N GLU A 129 9.92 -1.51 -12.38
CA GLU A 129 11.00 -2.49 -12.59
C GLU A 129 12.37 -1.95 -12.11
N GLN A 130 12.54 -0.63 -12.03
CA GLN A 130 13.77 0.00 -11.54
C GLN A 130 13.91 -0.10 -10.01
N ILE A 131 12.81 -0.34 -9.28
CA ILE A 131 12.75 -0.29 -7.81
C ILE A 131 12.14 -1.54 -7.18
N LYS A 132 11.72 -2.51 -8.00
CA LYS A 132 11.06 -3.74 -7.55
C LYS A 132 11.85 -4.46 -6.46
N ASP A 133 13.15 -4.63 -6.64
CA ASP A 133 14.00 -5.30 -5.65
C ASP A 133 14.05 -4.54 -4.32
N TYR A 134 14.04 -3.20 -4.34
CA TYR A 134 14.00 -2.39 -3.13
C TYR A 134 12.66 -2.51 -2.39
N ILE A 135 11.55 -2.56 -3.13
CA ILE A 135 10.21 -2.80 -2.57
C ILE A 135 10.18 -4.18 -1.89
N HIS A 136 10.67 -5.22 -2.56
CA HIS A 136 10.73 -6.57 -1.99
C HIS A 136 11.61 -6.63 -0.74
N GLN A 137 12.80 -6.02 -0.77
CA GLN A 137 13.71 -5.96 0.38
C GLN A 137 13.07 -5.23 1.55
N ALA A 138 12.46 -4.07 1.32
CA ALA A 138 11.80 -3.29 2.36
C ALA A 138 10.60 -4.05 2.94
N PHE A 139 9.81 -4.73 2.12
CA PHE A 139 8.69 -5.53 2.60
C PHE A 139 9.14 -6.71 3.47
N VAL A 140 10.19 -7.42 3.06
CA VAL A 140 10.78 -8.52 3.84
C VAL A 140 11.37 -8.00 5.15
N ALA A 141 12.09 -6.88 5.12
CA ALA A 141 12.67 -6.28 6.32
C ALA A 141 11.60 -5.78 7.29
N THR A 142 10.45 -5.31 6.79
CA THR A 142 9.33 -4.82 7.59
C THR A 142 8.51 -5.96 8.21
N THR A 143 8.23 -7.01 7.43
CA THR A 143 7.22 -8.02 7.80
C THR A 143 7.80 -9.40 8.13
N GLY A 144 9.07 -9.64 7.78
CA GLY A 144 9.69 -10.97 7.79
C GLY A 144 9.13 -11.94 6.74
N LYS A 145 8.33 -11.45 5.78
CA LYS A 145 7.65 -12.26 4.75
C LYS A 145 7.86 -11.66 3.36
N GLY A 146 7.66 -12.47 2.31
CA GLY A 146 7.66 -11.97 0.93
C GLY A 146 6.42 -11.14 0.61
N LEU A 147 6.56 -10.18 -0.30
CA LEU A 147 5.44 -9.38 -0.82
C LEU A 147 4.41 -10.33 -1.47
N PRO A 148 3.12 -10.25 -1.11
CA PRO A 148 2.07 -11.07 -1.72
C PRO A 148 1.98 -10.87 -3.24
N GLU A 149 1.85 -11.98 -3.98
CA GLU A 149 1.73 -11.98 -5.45
C GLU A 149 0.41 -11.34 -5.96
N ASP A 150 -0.59 -11.22 -5.08
CA ASP A 150 -1.87 -10.59 -5.36
C ASP A 150 -1.86 -9.06 -5.22
N ILE A 151 -0.67 -8.44 -5.11
CA ILE A 151 -0.48 -6.98 -5.12
C ILE A 151 0.31 -6.59 -6.36
N SER A 152 -0.29 -5.75 -7.22
CA SER A 152 0.38 -5.13 -8.37
C SER A 152 0.71 -3.68 -8.05
N ILE A 153 1.93 -3.24 -8.39
CA ILE A 153 2.40 -1.87 -8.19
C ILE A 153 2.79 -1.32 -9.57
N GLU A 154 2.25 -0.16 -9.93
CA GLU A 154 2.57 0.55 -11.17
C GLU A 154 3.07 1.97 -10.84
N VAL A 155 4.24 2.32 -11.38
CA VAL A 155 4.74 3.70 -11.42
C VAL A 155 4.29 4.30 -12.75
N VAL A 156 3.59 5.43 -12.70
CA VAL A 156 2.96 6.06 -13.87
C VAL A 156 3.20 7.57 -13.87
N SER A 157 3.02 8.21 -15.02
CA SER A 157 3.04 9.67 -15.09
C SER A 157 1.87 10.31 -14.33
N GLN A 158 1.96 11.59 -13.96
CA GLN A 158 0.89 12.30 -13.25
C GLN A 158 -0.44 12.31 -14.03
N ASP A 159 -0.38 12.45 -15.35
CA ASP A 159 -1.56 12.43 -16.21
C ASP A 159 -2.20 11.04 -16.26
N GLU A 160 -1.40 9.97 -16.30
CA GLU A 160 -1.89 8.61 -16.20
C GLU A 160 -2.46 8.31 -14.81
N LEU A 161 -1.81 8.77 -13.74
CA LEU A 161 -2.31 8.62 -12.37
C LEU A 161 -3.70 9.24 -12.24
N LYS A 162 -3.88 10.45 -12.78
CA LYS A 162 -5.18 11.12 -12.85
C LYS A 162 -6.21 10.29 -13.62
N GLN A 163 -5.85 9.80 -14.81
CA GLN A 163 -6.75 8.99 -15.63
C GLN A 163 -7.18 7.71 -14.89
N ARG A 164 -6.24 6.99 -14.27
CA ARG A 164 -6.55 5.79 -13.49
C ARG A 164 -7.45 6.13 -12.30
N HIS A 165 -7.14 7.21 -11.57
CA HIS A 165 -7.95 7.66 -10.44
C HIS A 165 -9.38 8.00 -10.87
N ASP A 166 -9.55 8.74 -11.97
CA ASP A 166 -10.85 9.09 -12.52
C ASP A 166 -11.62 7.84 -12.97
N ILE A 167 -10.98 6.85 -13.63
CA ILE A 167 -11.62 5.59 -14.02
C ILE A 167 -12.17 4.82 -12.82
N PHE A 168 -11.38 4.66 -11.75
CA PHE A 168 -11.81 3.91 -10.57
C PHE A 168 -12.85 4.67 -9.72
N ASN A 169 -12.87 6.00 -9.76
CA ASN A 169 -13.81 6.81 -9.00
C ASN A 169 -15.02 7.33 -9.81
N ALA A 170 -15.04 7.21 -11.13
CA ALA A 170 -16.13 7.71 -12.00
C ALA A 170 -17.50 7.16 -11.60
N SER A 171 -17.56 5.90 -11.15
CA SER A 171 -18.80 5.26 -10.68
C SER A 171 -19.42 5.92 -9.44
N ARG A 172 -18.67 6.80 -8.75
CA ARG A 172 -19.09 7.45 -7.50
C ARG A 172 -19.57 8.89 -7.69
N GLY A 173 -19.57 9.41 -8.92
CA GLY A 173 -20.10 10.75 -9.23
C GLY A 173 -19.30 11.93 -8.64
N GLU A 174 -18.13 11.69 -8.05
CA GLU A 174 -17.29 12.71 -7.43
C GLU A 174 -15.83 12.52 -7.90
N SER A 175 -15.36 13.35 -8.84
CA SER A 175 -13.91 13.45 -9.09
C SER A 175 -13.31 14.28 -7.96
N ARG A 176 -12.68 13.59 -7.02
CA ARG A 176 -11.93 14.18 -5.89
C ARG A 176 -10.45 14.33 -6.20
N TRP A 177 -10.10 14.39 -7.48
CA TRP A 177 -8.70 14.52 -7.90
C TRP A 177 -8.10 15.82 -7.38
N SER A 178 -6.93 15.73 -6.78
CA SER A 178 -6.06 16.86 -6.49
C SER A 178 -4.69 16.62 -7.14
N PRO A 179 -3.99 17.67 -7.58
CA PRO A 179 -2.60 17.55 -8.03
C PRO A 179 -1.64 17.07 -6.93
N GLY A 180 -2.05 17.12 -5.66
CA GLY A 180 -1.25 16.68 -4.52
C GLY A 180 -1.21 15.16 -4.34
N ILE A 181 -2.15 14.41 -4.93
CA ILE A 181 -2.16 12.94 -4.90
C ILE A 181 -0.88 12.40 -5.55
N GLN A 182 -0.05 11.72 -4.76
CA GLN A 182 1.18 11.06 -5.21
C GLN A 182 0.99 9.56 -5.46
N GLY A 183 -0.11 8.99 -4.98
CA GLY A 183 -0.44 7.59 -5.16
C GLY A 183 -1.83 7.29 -4.64
N PHE A 184 -2.38 6.15 -5.06
CA PHE A 184 -3.58 5.58 -4.48
C PHE A 184 -3.61 4.07 -4.70
N SER A 185 -4.42 3.39 -3.91
CA SER A 185 -4.57 1.94 -3.99
C SER A 185 -6.03 1.49 -4.08
N ILE A 186 -6.22 0.35 -4.74
CA ILE A 186 -7.49 -0.36 -4.85
C ILE A 186 -7.32 -1.72 -4.16
N ASN A 187 -7.81 -1.80 -2.92
CA ASN A 187 -7.77 -3.04 -2.15
C ASN A 187 -8.86 -4.01 -2.66
N ARG A 188 -8.43 -5.14 -3.22
CA ARG A 188 -9.32 -6.23 -3.67
C ARG A 188 -9.04 -7.54 -2.94
N ARG A 189 -8.35 -7.47 -1.80
CA ARG A 189 -7.91 -8.65 -1.06
C ARG A 189 -9.09 -9.58 -0.76
N GLY A 190 -8.92 -10.87 -1.07
CA GLY A 190 -9.97 -11.88 -0.96
C GLY A 190 -10.95 -11.94 -2.15
N PHE A 191 -10.85 -11.01 -3.10
CA PHE A 191 -11.73 -10.91 -4.27
C PHE A 191 -10.98 -10.74 -5.61
N GLY A 192 -9.65 -10.66 -5.58
CA GLY A 192 -8.79 -10.53 -6.75
C GLY A 192 -7.47 -9.82 -6.42
N GLN A 193 -6.78 -9.38 -7.46
CA GLN A 193 -5.53 -8.64 -7.33
C GLN A 193 -5.77 -7.20 -6.85
N SER A 194 -5.08 -6.80 -5.79
CA SER A 194 -5.03 -5.41 -5.32
C SER A 194 -4.05 -4.61 -6.17
N LEU A 195 -4.37 -3.34 -6.41
CA LEU A 195 -3.62 -2.47 -7.32
C LEU A 195 -3.11 -1.25 -6.56
N ILE A 196 -1.87 -0.86 -6.82
CA ILE A 196 -1.25 0.36 -6.32
C ILE A 196 -0.76 1.15 -7.53
N PHE A 197 -1.15 2.41 -7.61
CA PHE A 197 -0.66 3.35 -8.62
C PHE A 197 0.06 4.49 -7.92
N VAL A 198 1.28 4.79 -8.34
CA VAL A 198 2.09 5.88 -7.78
C VAL A 198 2.63 6.76 -8.89
N ASN A 199 2.67 8.07 -8.66
CA ASN A 199 3.26 9.04 -9.57
C ASN A 199 4.78 8.85 -9.61
N GLU A 200 5.35 8.83 -10.81
CA GLU A 200 6.80 8.87 -11.02
C GLU A 200 7.44 10.03 -10.25
N ASN A 201 8.56 9.75 -9.59
CA ASN A 201 9.21 10.72 -8.71
C ASN A 201 10.65 10.28 -8.40
N ASP A 202 11.32 11.06 -7.55
CA ASP A 202 12.57 10.66 -6.93
C ASP A 202 12.36 9.42 -6.04
N LEU A 203 13.36 8.52 -6.05
CA LEU A 203 13.34 7.20 -5.39
C LEU A 203 12.95 7.29 -3.91
N ASP A 204 13.45 8.30 -3.20
CA ASP A 204 13.18 8.47 -1.77
C ASP A 204 11.70 8.78 -1.52
N ILE A 205 11.08 9.66 -2.31
CA ILE A 205 9.65 9.99 -2.25
C ILE A 205 8.81 8.77 -2.61
N LEU A 206 9.12 8.11 -3.72
CA LEU A 206 8.37 6.93 -4.19
C LEU A 206 8.34 5.81 -3.15
N MET A 207 9.48 5.54 -2.50
CA MET A 207 9.55 4.49 -1.49
C MET A 207 8.67 4.79 -0.25
N MET A 208 8.42 6.06 0.08
CA MET A 208 7.49 6.42 1.18
C MET A 208 6.04 6.20 0.75
N VAL A 209 5.65 6.74 -0.42
CA VAL A 209 4.29 6.61 -0.97
C VAL A 209 3.92 5.13 -1.13
N ILE A 210 4.81 4.32 -1.70
CA ILE A 210 4.59 2.88 -1.86
C ILE A 210 4.40 2.19 -0.51
N GLY A 211 5.22 2.53 0.50
CA GLY A 211 5.07 1.98 1.84
C GLY A 211 3.68 2.24 2.43
N HIS A 212 3.19 3.47 2.30
CA HIS A 212 1.85 3.87 2.73
C HIS A 212 0.75 3.08 1.99
N GLU A 213 0.81 3.02 0.67
CA GLU A 213 -0.18 2.32 -0.15
C GLU A 213 -0.20 0.80 0.09
N ILE A 214 0.97 0.18 0.33
CA ILE A 214 1.05 -1.23 0.75
C ILE A 214 0.31 -1.43 2.08
N GLY A 215 0.45 -0.50 3.02
CA GLY A 215 -0.25 -0.52 4.30
C GLY A 215 -1.77 -0.64 4.16
N HIS A 216 -2.36 -0.05 3.12
CA HIS A 216 -3.78 -0.18 2.81
C HIS A 216 -4.16 -1.56 2.28
N VAL A 217 -3.35 -2.16 1.39
CA VAL A 217 -3.73 -3.36 0.62
C VAL A 217 -3.20 -4.69 1.18
N VAL A 218 -2.20 -4.66 2.06
CA VAL A 218 -1.59 -5.87 2.63
C VAL A 218 -2.53 -6.64 3.57
N ASN A 219 -3.67 -6.06 3.95
CA ASN A 219 -4.76 -6.75 4.65
C ASN A 219 -6.12 -6.22 4.17
N PHE A 220 -7.22 -6.82 4.65
CA PHE A 220 -8.57 -6.33 4.40
C PHE A 220 -8.72 -4.87 4.86
N GLN A 221 -9.49 -4.11 4.10
CA GLN A 221 -9.84 -2.74 4.42
C GLN A 221 -10.70 -2.69 5.70
N LEU A 222 -10.40 -1.73 6.57
CA LEU A 222 -11.19 -1.43 7.77
C LEU A 222 -12.37 -0.53 7.40
N SER A 223 -13.50 -0.72 8.09
CA SER A 223 -14.71 0.07 7.83
C SER A 223 -14.62 1.51 8.34
N ASN A 224 -13.83 1.73 9.39
CA ASN A 224 -13.55 3.06 9.90
C ASN A 224 -12.38 3.66 9.12
N ARG A 225 -12.62 4.82 8.48
CA ARG A 225 -11.59 5.52 7.68
C ARG A 225 -10.40 5.96 8.51
N LEU A 226 -10.61 6.43 9.75
CA LEU A 226 -9.51 6.83 10.62
C LEU A 226 -8.64 5.63 11.00
N ASP A 227 -9.25 4.48 11.28
CA ASP A 227 -8.50 3.25 11.56
C ASP A 227 -7.76 2.76 10.33
N GLU A 228 -8.36 2.89 9.15
CA GLU A 228 -7.73 2.52 7.87
C GLU A 228 -6.49 3.38 7.57
N GLU A 229 -6.58 4.70 7.74
CA GLU A 229 -5.42 5.60 7.62
C GLU A 229 -4.38 5.33 8.71
N ALA A 230 -4.81 5.12 9.97
CA ALA A 230 -3.88 4.82 11.06
C ALA A 230 -3.16 3.50 10.82
N LYS A 231 -3.83 2.54 10.17
CA LYS A 231 -3.24 1.26 9.75
C LYS A 231 -2.17 1.51 8.70
N ALA A 232 -2.45 2.30 7.66
CA ALA A 232 -1.46 2.64 6.64
C ALA A 232 -0.24 3.37 7.23
N PHE A 233 -0.45 4.38 8.08
CA PHE A 233 0.64 5.08 8.77
C PHE A 233 1.45 4.18 9.71
N ALA A 234 0.80 3.27 10.45
CA ALA A 234 1.52 2.33 11.31
C ALA A 234 2.42 1.39 10.50
N PHE A 235 1.95 0.92 9.33
CA PHE A 235 2.77 0.15 8.41
C PHE A 235 3.91 0.98 7.83
N GLU A 236 3.62 2.21 7.37
CA GLU A 236 4.60 3.14 6.83
C GLU A 236 5.72 3.46 7.84
N MET A 237 5.38 3.70 9.11
CA MET A 237 6.38 3.92 10.16
C MET A 237 7.31 2.70 10.35
N ALA A 238 6.76 1.49 10.31
CA ALA A 238 7.56 0.25 10.35
C ALA A 238 8.44 0.09 9.10
N TRP A 239 7.88 0.43 7.94
CA TRP A 239 8.56 0.41 6.64
C TRP A 239 9.74 1.37 6.57
N VAL A 240 9.52 2.62 6.99
CA VAL A 240 10.55 3.66 7.06
C VAL A 240 11.68 3.26 8.01
N LYS A 241 11.32 2.73 9.19
CA LYS A 241 12.30 2.18 10.13
C LYS A 241 13.14 1.07 9.50
N ALA A 242 12.52 0.13 8.78
CA ALA A 242 13.21 -0.95 8.10
C ALA A 242 14.18 -0.45 7.02
N ILE A 243 13.75 0.51 6.17
CA ILE A 243 14.61 1.13 5.15
C ILE A 243 15.80 1.83 5.82
N TYR A 244 15.56 2.58 6.89
CA TYR A 244 16.61 3.31 7.60
C TYR A 244 17.63 2.37 8.26
N GLU A 245 17.17 1.34 8.99
CA GLU A 245 18.03 0.41 9.72
C GLU A 245 18.86 -0.48 8.80
N LYS A 246 18.30 -0.86 7.64
CA LYS A 246 18.96 -1.74 6.67
C LYS A 246 19.61 -1.00 5.50
N ASP A 247 19.52 0.33 5.48
CA ASP A 247 20.00 1.20 4.41
C ASP A 247 19.54 0.75 3.01
N ILE A 248 18.25 0.44 2.89
CA ILE A 248 17.69 -0.09 1.65
C ILE A 248 17.75 1.01 0.58
N ALA A 249 18.32 0.64 -0.58
CA ALA A 249 18.59 1.55 -1.69
C ALA A 249 19.48 2.77 -1.35
N GLY A 250 20.25 2.70 -0.25
CA GLY A 250 21.11 3.82 0.19
C GLY A 250 20.35 5.01 0.78
N LEU A 251 19.09 4.82 1.19
CA LEU A 251 18.18 5.88 1.61
C LEU A 251 18.31 6.29 3.08
N LYS A 252 19.17 5.63 3.87
CA LYS A 252 19.33 5.94 5.31
C LYS A 252 19.62 7.42 5.57
N ASN A 253 20.40 8.06 4.68
CA ASN A 253 20.74 9.47 4.82
C ASN A 253 19.61 10.41 4.38
N SER A 254 18.64 9.93 3.60
CA SER A 254 17.49 10.69 3.12
C SER A 254 16.30 10.68 4.08
N ILE A 255 16.14 9.60 4.84
CA ILE A 255 15.00 9.39 5.73
C ILE A 255 15.14 10.17 7.05
N ASP A 256 14.07 10.83 7.47
CA ASP A 256 13.89 11.31 8.84
C ASP A 256 13.25 10.21 9.70
N PRO A 257 13.96 9.66 10.70
CA PRO A 257 13.42 8.62 11.56
C PRO A 257 12.34 9.13 12.54
N ASP A 258 12.20 10.45 12.72
CA ASP A 258 11.16 11.06 13.54
C ASP A 258 10.25 12.01 12.72
N PRO A 259 9.47 11.45 11.78
CA PRO A 259 8.66 12.24 10.87
C PRO A 259 7.64 13.10 11.61
N LYS A 260 7.45 14.31 11.06
CA LYS A 260 6.49 15.32 11.52
C LYS A 260 5.57 15.68 10.35
N PRO A 261 4.46 14.96 10.16
CA PRO A 261 3.56 15.23 9.05
C PRO A 261 2.93 16.60 9.17
N ALA A 262 2.55 17.10 8.00
CA ALA A 262 1.79 18.33 7.87
C ALA A 262 0.48 18.23 8.65
N LYS A 263 0.03 19.35 9.24
CA LYS A 263 -1.21 19.45 10.01
C LYS A 263 -2.43 19.53 9.09
N ASN A 264 -2.92 18.42 8.55
CA ASN A 264 -4.20 18.33 7.82
C ASN A 264 -5.16 17.20 8.28
N GLY A 265 -6.35 17.60 8.74
CA GLY A 265 -7.58 16.80 8.62
C GLY A 265 -7.54 15.35 9.15
N LEU A 266 -7.94 14.40 8.30
CA LEU A 266 -8.05 12.96 8.63
C LEU A 266 -6.68 12.34 8.94
N HIS A 267 -5.67 12.67 8.15
CA HIS A 267 -4.33 12.12 8.26
C HIS A 267 -3.65 12.52 9.58
N ASP A 268 -3.88 13.75 10.06
CA ASP A 268 -3.37 14.22 11.37
C ASP A 268 -3.82 13.33 12.51
N VAL A 269 -5.11 13.03 12.55
CA VAL A 269 -5.71 12.28 13.65
C VAL A 269 -5.20 10.85 13.62
N ALA A 270 -5.17 10.24 12.43
CA ALA A 270 -4.66 8.89 12.22
C ALA A 270 -3.17 8.77 12.57
N PHE A 271 -2.33 9.65 12.03
CA PHE A 271 -0.89 9.64 12.32
C PHE A 271 -0.59 9.99 13.77
N GLY A 272 -1.27 10.99 14.33
CA GLY A 272 -1.12 11.40 15.73
C GLY A 272 -1.45 10.26 16.69
N PHE A 273 -2.46 9.45 16.38
CA PHE A 273 -2.77 8.23 17.10
C PHE A 273 -1.60 7.23 17.08
N VAL A 274 -1.04 6.94 15.91
CA VAL A 274 0.11 6.02 15.76
C VAL A 274 1.32 6.54 16.54
N LYS A 275 1.70 7.81 16.39
CA LYS A 275 2.82 8.41 17.12
C LYS A 275 2.62 8.37 18.63
N LYS A 276 1.40 8.64 19.13
CA LYS A 276 1.10 8.55 20.56
C LYS A 276 1.40 7.15 21.09
N LEU A 277 0.97 6.11 20.39
CA LEU A 277 1.27 4.73 20.80
C LEU A 277 2.76 4.41 20.74
N MET A 278 3.47 4.89 19.73
CA MET A 278 4.93 4.73 19.65
C MET A 278 5.68 5.46 20.77
N LEU A 279 5.23 6.66 21.15
CA LEU A 279 5.77 7.39 22.30
C LEU A 279 5.54 6.66 23.63
N LEU A 280 4.48 5.84 23.72
CA LEU A 280 4.23 4.93 24.83
C LEU A 280 5.07 3.63 24.75
N GLY A 281 6.05 3.57 23.86
CA GLY A 281 6.99 2.45 23.72
C GLY A 281 6.50 1.30 22.84
N ARG A 282 5.41 1.47 22.09
CA ARG A 282 4.92 0.43 21.19
C ARG A 282 5.69 0.43 19.87
N ASP A 283 5.98 -0.75 19.32
CA ASP A 283 6.50 -0.88 17.96
C ASP A 283 5.40 -0.58 16.92
N ALA A 284 5.77 0.09 15.82
CA ALA A 284 4.84 0.50 14.78
C ALA A 284 4.15 -0.69 14.11
N PHE A 285 4.87 -1.79 13.89
CA PHE A 285 4.31 -2.98 13.27
C PHE A 285 3.34 -3.71 14.21
N ASP A 286 3.56 -3.62 15.53
CA ASP A 286 2.60 -4.13 16.52
C ASP A 286 1.31 -3.29 16.54
N VAL A 287 1.41 -1.97 16.42
CA VAL A 287 0.24 -1.08 16.28
C VAL A 287 -0.55 -1.45 15.03
N PHE A 288 0.14 -1.61 13.89
CA PHE A 288 -0.47 -2.08 12.64
C PHE A 288 -1.21 -3.41 12.84
N ASN A 289 -0.57 -4.40 13.46
CA ASN A 289 -1.17 -5.70 13.75
C ASN A 289 -2.40 -5.65 14.66
N ASP A 290 -2.40 -4.76 15.65
CA ASP A 290 -3.53 -4.60 16.55
C ASP A 290 -4.70 -3.87 15.90
N LEU A 291 -4.45 -2.87 15.03
CA LEU A 291 -5.49 -2.23 14.21
C LEU A 291 -6.15 -3.26 13.28
N MET A 292 -5.36 -4.08 12.58
CA MET A 292 -5.89 -5.15 11.72
C MET A 292 -6.77 -6.15 12.50
N LYS A 293 -6.38 -6.46 13.74
CA LYS A 293 -7.12 -7.36 14.64
C LYS A 293 -8.25 -6.66 15.39
N ARG A 294 -8.48 -5.36 15.15
CA ARG A 294 -9.48 -4.51 15.82
C ARG A 294 -9.37 -4.52 17.34
N LYS A 295 -8.14 -4.65 17.86
CA LYS A 295 -7.84 -4.59 19.30
C LYS A 295 -7.73 -3.16 19.80
N ILE A 296 -7.40 -2.25 18.89
CA ILE A 296 -7.32 -0.80 19.11
C ILE A 296 -8.07 -0.09 17.98
N SER A 297 -8.56 1.11 18.24
CA SER A 297 -9.24 1.97 17.28
C SER A 297 -8.96 3.43 17.63
N VAL A 298 -8.99 4.30 16.63
CA VAL A 298 -8.84 5.74 16.76
C VAL A 298 -10.14 6.32 17.31
N GLU A 299 -10.12 6.73 18.58
CA GLU A 299 -11.23 7.44 19.18
C GLU A 299 -11.23 8.91 18.73
N VAL A 300 -12.33 9.35 18.14
CA VAL A 300 -12.57 10.78 17.92
C VAL A 300 -13.19 11.33 19.19
N PRO A 301 -12.59 12.33 19.86
CA PRO A 301 -13.24 12.99 20.98
C PRO A 301 -14.60 13.48 20.51
N GLN A 302 -15.69 12.97 21.11
CA GLN A 302 -16.99 13.55 20.93
C GLN A 302 -16.94 14.93 21.61
N TYR A 303 -16.64 15.97 20.83
CA TYR A 303 -16.88 17.33 21.29
C TYR A 303 -18.37 17.43 21.56
N GLY A 304 -18.73 17.41 22.84
CA GLY A 304 -20.10 17.57 23.29
C GLY A 304 -20.69 18.80 22.63
N MET A 305 -21.82 18.60 21.95
CA MET A 305 -22.68 19.71 21.58
C MET A 305 -23.17 20.34 22.89
N TYR A 306 -22.43 21.33 23.38
CA TYR A 306 -22.91 22.27 24.39
C TYR A 306 -23.55 23.47 23.69
#